data_AF-A0A2R7KZF7-F1
#
_entry.id   AF-A0A2R7KZF7-F1
#
_cell.length_a   1.000
_cell.length_b   1.000
_cell.length_c   1.000
_cell.angle_alpha   90.00
_cell.angle_beta   90.00
_cell.angle_gamma   90.00
#
_symmetry.space_group_name_H-M   'P 1'
#
loop_
_entity.id
_entity.type
_entity.pdbx_description
1 polymer ?
#
loop_
_entity_poly.entity_id
_entity_poly.type
_entity_poly.pdbx_seq_one_letter_code
_entity_poly.pdbx_strand_id
1 'polypeptide(L)'
;VESVAGAKLKFTWTNSYGNTSFRDGTDMGSFLVYNPAKKEFVTVENVIARSALTFTLQMPADFADDEVYAYMSFNSVITEHLTSESVCKGPVPVIA
;
A
#
# COMPACT_ATOMS: atom_id res chain seq x y z
N VAL A 1 7.31 -2.41 3.40
CA VAL A 1 6.34 -2.04 4.45
C VAL A 1 7.04 -2.18 5.77
N GLU A 2 7.04 -1.11 6.54
CA GLU A 2 7.64 -1.03 7.86
C GLU A 2 6.62 -0.45 8.85
N SER A 3 6.65 -0.94 10.08
CA SER A 3 5.82 -0.44 11.17
C SER A 3 6.41 0.86 11.72
N VAL A 4 5.53 1.81 12.03
CA VAL A 4 5.88 3.10 12.61
C VAL A 4 5.00 3.30 13.84
N ALA A 5 5.58 3.83 14.92
CA ALA A 5 4.86 4.13 16.15
C ALA A 5 3.63 5.03 15.90
N GLY A 6 2.61 4.89 16.74
CA GLY A 6 1.31 5.55 16.55
C GLY A 6 0.37 4.79 15.64
N ALA A 7 0.45 3.46 15.60
CA ALA A 7 -0.34 2.56 14.75
C ALA A 7 -0.28 2.94 13.26
N LYS A 8 0.94 3.05 12.71
CA LYS A 8 1.16 3.45 11.31
C LYS A 8 1.93 2.39 10.54
N LEU A 9 1.60 2.26 9.26
CA LEU A 9 2.39 1.46 8.31
C LEU A 9 2.94 2.35 7.23
N LYS A 10 4.25 2.32 7.04
CA LYS A 10 4.94 3.03 5.98
C LYS A 10 5.27 2.10 4.83
N PHE A 11 4.76 2.47 3.67
CA PHE A 11 5.00 1.84 2.39
C PHE A 11 6.13 2.59 1.68
N THR A 12 7.06 1.84 1.11
CA THR A 12 8.16 2.35 0.30
C THR A 12 8.34 1.43 -0.89
N TRP A 13 8.51 2.01 -2.08
CA TRP A 13 8.71 1.28 -3.31
C TRP A 13 9.71 2.00 -4.21
N THR A 14 10.20 1.30 -5.23
CA THR A 14 11.12 1.88 -6.21
C THR A 14 10.41 2.16 -7.53
N ASN A 15 10.79 3.25 -8.19
CA ASN A 15 10.36 3.57 -9.55
C ASN A 15 11.53 3.48 -10.54
N SER A 16 12.21 2.32 -10.58
CA SER A 16 13.48 2.18 -11.31
C SER A 16 13.35 2.06 -12.83
N TYR A 17 12.18 1.66 -13.33
CA TYR A 17 11.92 1.64 -14.76
C TYR A 17 11.28 2.97 -15.16
N GLY A 18 11.77 3.60 -16.23
CA GLY A 18 11.16 4.82 -16.76
C GLY A 18 9.71 4.60 -17.20
N ASN A 19 9.09 5.65 -17.74
CA ASN A 19 7.71 5.56 -18.24
C ASN A 19 7.66 4.66 -19.49
N THR A 20 6.63 3.82 -19.55
CA THR A 20 6.34 2.87 -20.64
C THR A 20 4.83 2.86 -20.93
N SER A 21 4.40 2.17 -21.98
CA SER A 21 2.97 1.96 -22.26
C SER A 21 2.21 1.20 -21.15
N PHE A 22 2.92 0.50 -20.26
CA PHE A 22 2.32 -0.32 -19.20
C PHE A 22 2.55 0.22 -17.79
N ARG A 23 3.28 1.33 -17.66
CA ARG A 23 3.74 1.84 -16.37
C ARG A 23 4.15 3.29 -16.50
N ASP A 24 3.56 4.14 -15.67
CA ASP A 24 3.91 5.55 -15.63
C ASP A 24 4.14 6.00 -14.18
N GLY A 25 4.97 7.03 -14.01
CA GLY A 25 5.16 7.67 -12.70
C GLY A 25 3.89 8.29 -12.12
N THR A 26 2.89 8.58 -12.97
CA THR A 26 1.58 9.09 -12.60
C THR A 26 0.55 8.01 -12.23
N ASP A 27 0.87 6.72 -12.42
CA ASP A 27 0.00 5.64 -11.97
C ASP A 27 -0.30 5.81 -10.46
N MET A 28 -1.54 5.57 -10.05
CA MET A 28 -1.98 5.83 -8.69
C MET A 28 -1.89 4.57 -7.84
N GLY A 29 -1.28 4.69 -6.67
CA GLY A 29 -1.10 3.63 -5.69
C GLY A 29 -2.35 3.38 -4.85
N SER A 30 -2.70 2.11 -4.72
CA SER A 30 -3.80 1.60 -3.91
C SER A 30 -3.24 0.63 -2.87
N PHE A 31 -3.77 0.66 -1.65
CA PHE A 31 -3.24 -0.08 -0.51
C PHE A 31 -4.36 -0.78 0.25
N LEU A 32 -4.14 -2.04 0.62
CA LEU A 32 -5.04 -2.81 1.47
C LEU A 32 -4.25 -3.43 2.62
N VAL A 33 -4.77 -3.37 3.84
CA VAL A 33 -4.16 -4.00 5.01
C VAL A 33 -5.19 -4.91 5.67
N TYR A 34 -4.92 -6.22 5.68
CA TYR A 34 -5.78 -7.24 6.26
C TYR A 34 -5.26 -7.71 7.61
N ASN A 35 -6.13 -7.72 8.62
CA ASN A 35 -5.88 -8.28 9.93
C ASN A 35 -6.56 -9.66 10.05
N PRO A 36 -5.79 -10.76 10.07
CA PRO A 36 -6.34 -12.12 10.15
C PRO A 36 -6.97 -12.45 11.50
N ALA A 37 -6.53 -11.83 12.61
CA ALA A 37 -7.09 -12.08 13.93
C ALA A 37 -8.52 -11.55 14.04
N LYS A 38 -8.75 -10.36 13.46
CA LYS A 38 -10.07 -9.70 13.44
C LYS A 38 -10.92 -10.05 12.23
N LYS A 39 -10.31 -10.56 11.15
CA LYS A 39 -10.94 -10.77 9.84
C LYS A 39 -11.46 -9.47 9.23
N GLU A 40 -10.72 -8.39 9.46
CA GLU A 40 -11.05 -7.04 9.01
C GLU A 40 -9.95 -6.49 8.12
N PHE A 41 -10.28 -5.48 7.32
CA PHE A 41 -9.31 -4.82 6.46
C PHE A 41 -9.54 -3.32 6.38
N VAL A 42 -8.46 -2.61 6.08
CA VAL A 42 -8.45 -1.19 5.72
C VAL A 42 -8.04 -1.11 4.26
N THR A 43 -8.74 -0.30 3.46
CA THR A 43 -8.37 -0.06 2.06
C THR A 43 -8.38 1.43 1.75
N VAL A 44 -7.43 1.87 0.93
CA VAL A 44 -7.40 3.19 0.33
C VAL A 44 -6.97 3.06 -1.13
N GLU A 45 -7.73 3.67 -2.03
CA GLU A 45 -7.56 3.48 -3.47
C GLU A 45 -7.14 4.78 -4.15
N ASN A 46 -6.22 4.67 -5.11
CA ASN A 46 -5.74 5.76 -5.94
C ASN A 46 -5.31 7.01 -5.14
N VAL A 47 -4.58 6.83 -4.04
CA VAL A 47 -4.31 7.91 -3.08
C VAL A 47 -2.99 8.66 -3.29
N ILE A 48 -2.07 8.09 -4.06
CA ILE A 48 -0.72 8.64 -4.21
C ILE A 48 -0.12 8.27 -5.57
N ALA A 49 0.62 9.18 -6.21
CA ALA A 49 1.32 8.86 -7.44
C ALA A 49 2.47 7.86 -7.20
N ARG A 50 2.74 6.99 -8.18
CA ARG A 50 3.88 6.05 -8.17
C ARG A 50 5.21 6.78 -8.00
N SER A 51 5.33 8.00 -8.52
CA SER A 51 6.52 8.84 -8.36
C SER A 51 6.77 9.33 -6.94
N ALA A 52 5.82 9.20 -6.01
CA ALA A 52 6.00 9.62 -4.62
C ALA A 52 6.94 8.70 -3.83
N LEU A 53 7.10 7.44 -4.26
CA LEU A 53 7.97 6.41 -3.68
C LEU A 53 7.67 6.00 -2.23
N THR A 54 6.78 6.71 -1.53
CA THR A 54 6.38 6.39 -0.17
C THR A 54 4.95 6.85 0.14
N PHE A 55 4.30 6.13 1.04
CA PHE A 55 2.99 6.45 1.58
C PHE A 55 2.88 5.91 3.02
N THR A 56 2.31 6.68 3.92
CA THR A 56 2.08 6.26 5.32
C THR A 56 0.59 6.16 5.58
N LEU A 57 0.14 4.96 5.94
CA LEU A 57 -1.25 4.68 6.28
C LEU A 57 -1.41 4.68 7.80
N GLN A 58 -2.38 5.45 8.29
CA GLN A 58 -2.84 5.35 9.67
C GLN A 58 -3.72 4.10 9.82
N MET A 59 -3.36 3.24 10.75
CA MET A 59 -4.16 2.07 11.10
C MET A 59 -5.21 2.45 12.16
N PRO A 60 -6.37 1.76 12.17
CA PRO A 60 -7.31 1.79 13.27
C PRO A 60 -6.62 1.46 14.59
N ALA A 61 -7.00 2.18 15.65
CA ALA A 61 -6.39 2.01 16.96
C ALA A 61 -6.57 0.59 17.53
N ASP A 62 -7.65 -0.09 17.14
CA ASP A 62 -7.94 -1.44 17.60
C ASP A 62 -7.07 -2.50 16.92
N PHE A 63 -6.33 -2.18 15.86
CA PHE A 63 -5.34 -3.05 15.22
C PHE A 63 -3.97 -2.96 15.91
N ALA A 64 -3.80 -2.10 16.91
CA ALA A 64 -2.56 -2.01 17.66
C ALA A 64 -2.19 -3.36 18.27
N ASP A 65 -0.90 -3.69 18.22
CA ASP A 65 -0.29 -4.94 18.69
C ASP A 65 -0.71 -6.21 17.91
N ASP A 66 -1.53 -6.09 16.87
CA ASP A 66 -1.85 -7.21 15.96
C ASP A 66 -0.83 -7.32 14.80
N GLU A 67 -0.78 -8.50 14.19
CA GLU A 67 -0.07 -8.73 12.92
C GLU A 67 -1.01 -8.56 11.73
N VAL A 68 -0.54 -7.92 10.67
CA VAL A 68 -1.31 -7.67 9.45
C VAL A 68 -0.56 -8.04 8.17
N TYR A 69 -1.32 -8.23 7.10
CA TYR A 69 -0.82 -8.42 5.73
C TYR A 69 -1.15 -7.19 4.90
N ALA A 70 -0.11 -6.54 4.39
CA ALA A 70 -0.20 -5.31 3.63
C ALA A 70 -0.02 -5.59 2.13
N TYR A 71 -0.94 -5.09 1.32
CA TYR A 71 -1.00 -5.23 -0.12
C TYR A 71 -0.88 -3.86 -0.77
N MET A 72 -0.24 -3.81 -1.94
CA MET A 72 -0.11 -2.60 -2.74
C MET A 72 -0.23 -2.94 -4.23
N SER A 73 -0.94 -2.11 -4.96
CA SER A 73 -1.03 -2.14 -6.43
C SER A 73 -1.00 -0.73 -7.01
N PHE A 74 -0.85 -0.63 -8.32
CA PHE A 74 -0.92 0.63 -9.05
C PHE A 74 -1.92 0.55 -10.19
N ASN A 75 -2.76 1.57 -10.30
CA ASN A 75 -3.75 1.72 -11.37
C ASN A 75 -3.27 2.80 -12.34
N SER A 76 -3.34 2.54 -13.64
CA SER A 76 -2.93 3.53 -14.63
C SER A 76 -3.96 4.64 -14.77
N VAL A 77 -3.46 5.87 -14.92
CA VAL A 77 -4.27 7.06 -15.26
C VAL A 77 -4.24 7.38 -16.75
N ILE A 78 -3.37 6.71 -17.52
CA ILE A 78 -3.17 6.93 -18.95
C ILE A 78 -3.90 5.87 -19.76
N THR A 79 -3.74 4.60 -19.38
CA THR A 79 -4.38 3.47 -20.07
C THR A 79 -5.53 2.96 -19.21
N GLU A 80 -6.76 3.11 -19.68
CA GLU A 80 -7.95 2.64 -18.97
C GLU A 80 -7.87 1.12 -18.70
N HIS A 81 -8.34 0.70 -17.52
CA HIS A 81 -8.35 -0.69 -17.05
C HIS A 81 -6.97 -1.36 -16.90
N LEU A 82 -5.86 -0.65 -17.13
CA LEU A 82 -4.53 -1.16 -16.86
C LEU A 82 -4.22 -1.05 -15.36
N THR A 83 -3.99 -2.19 -14.72
CA THR A 83 -3.62 -2.28 -13.30
C THR A 83 -2.45 -3.24 -13.13
N SER A 84 -1.53 -2.92 -12.22
CA SER A 84 -0.39 -3.78 -11.92
C SER A 84 -0.82 -5.02 -11.12
N GLU A 85 0.07 -6.00 -11.05
CA GLU A 85 -0.04 -7.04 -10.02
C GLU A 85 0.02 -6.43 -8.62
N SER A 86 -0.71 -7.05 -7.69
CA SER A 86 -0.66 -6.70 -6.28
C SER A 86 0.50 -7.39 -5.59
N VAL A 87 1.30 -6.63 -4.84
CA VAL A 87 2.39 -7.17 -4.03
C VAL A 87 1.93 -7.25 -2.58
N CYS A 88 2.15 -8.39 -1.94
CA CYS A 88 1.85 -8.62 -0.52
C CYS A 88 3.12 -8.63 0.33
N LYS A 89 3.04 -8.04 1.53
CA LYS A 89 4.04 -8.15 2.58
C LYS A 89 3.34 -8.43 3.92
N GLY A 90 3.71 -9.52 4.57
CA GLY A 90 3.22 -9.88 5.89
C GLY A 90 3.83 -11.19 6.41
N PRO A 91 3.68 -11.49 7.71
CA PRO A 91 3.05 -10.64 8.73
C PRO A 91 3.91 -9.39 9.05
N VAL A 92 3.24 -8.28 9.38
CA VAL A 92 3.85 -7.02 9.86
C VAL A 92 3.13 -6.61 11.15
N PRO A 93 3.84 -6.37 12.26
CA PRO A 93 3.20 -5.94 13.51
C PRO A 93 2.75 -4.48 13.43
N VAL A 94 1.59 -4.14 13.96
CA VAL A 94 1.16 -2.76 14.13
C VAL A 94 1.65 -2.26 15.49
N ILE A 95 2.56 -1.28 15.49
CA ILE A 95 3.15 -0.75 16.74
C ILE A 95 2.32 0.46 17.18
N ALA A 96 1.84 0.43 18.43
CA ALA A 96 1.10 1.53 19.06
C ALA A 96 1.89 2.86 19.11
#